data_AF-M0MFN8-F1
#
_entry.id   AF-M0MFN8-F1
#
_cell.length_a   1.000
_cell.length_b   1.000
_cell.length_c   1.000
_cell.angle_alpha   90.00
_cell.angle_beta   90.00
_cell.angle_gamma   90.00
#
_symmetry.space_group_name_H-M   'P 1'
#
loop_
_entity.id
_entity.type
_entity.pdbx_description
1 polymer ?
#
loop_
_entity_poly.entity_id
_entity_poly.type
_entity_poly.pdbx_seq_one_letter_code
_entity_poly.pdbx_strand_id
1 'polypeptide(L)' 'MPPEGYTTITVSDRLAAKLTRIMVRHDCSSYAEAIKYAADTTLIQEDEITIRELVQLLAERVDEVDESVLQ' A
#
# COMPACT_ATOMS: atom_id res chain seq x y z
N MET A 1 -31.33 6.14 2.51
CA MET A 1 -30.83 5.44 1.31
C MET A 1 -29.96 6.42 0.55
N PRO A 2 -28.73 6.05 0.11
CA PRO A 2 -27.89 6.96 -0.65
C PRO A 2 -28.51 7.26 -2.03
N PRO A 3 -28.16 8.40 -2.65
CA PRO A 3 -28.57 8.71 -4.02
C PRO A 3 -28.08 7.65 -5.00
N GLU A 4 -28.70 7.58 -6.17
CA GLU A 4 -28.27 6.68 -7.25
C GLU A 4 -26.80 6.95 -7.62
N GLY A 5 -26.00 5.89 -7.72
CA GLY A 5 -24.55 5.98 -7.94
C GLY A 5 -23.70 6.20 -6.68
N TYR A 6 -24.30 6.27 -5.49
CA TYR A 6 -23.59 6.37 -4.22
C TYR A 6 -23.78 5.14 -3.35
N THR A 7 -22.69 4.68 -2.72
CA THR A 7 -22.71 3.56 -1.77
C THR A 7 -22.60 4.10 -0.35
N THR A 8 -23.50 3.69 0.54
CA THR A 8 -23.34 3.90 1.97
C THR A 8 -22.60 2.71 2.56
N ILE A 9 -21.51 2.97 3.27
CA ILE A 9 -20.79 1.98 4.05
C ILE A 9 -20.82 2.38 5.53
N THR A 10 -20.91 1.40 6.41
CA THR A 10 -20.75 1.60 7.85
C THR A 10 -19.31 1.33 8.21
N VAL A 11 -18.69 2.24 8.95
CA VAL A 11 -17.31 2.09 9.44
C VAL A 11 -17.27 2.24 10.96
N SER A 12 -16.30 1.59 11.59
CA SER A 12 -16.03 1.79 13.02
C SER A 12 -15.36 3.14 13.28
N ASP A 13 -15.51 3.69 14.49
CA ASP A 13 -14.84 4.93 14.91
C ASP A 13 -13.32 4.85 14.76
N ARG A 14 -12.75 3.66 15.03
CA ARG A 14 -11.32 3.40 14.83
C ARG A 14 -10.90 3.55 13.38
N LEU A 15 -11.73 3.06 12.44
CA LEU A 15 -11.45 3.20 11.01
C LEU A 15 -11.63 4.66 10.56
N ALA A 16 -12.67 5.34 11.04
CA ALA A 16 -12.88 6.76 10.77
C ALA A 16 -11.65 7.60 11.20
N ALA A 17 -11.13 7.38 12.41
CA ALA A 17 -9.93 8.08 12.90
C ALA A 17 -8.68 7.82 12.04
N LYS A 18 -8.50 6.60 11.53
CA LYS A 18 -7.42 6.29 10.59
C LYS A 18 -7.59 7.05 9.28
N LEU A 19 -8.80 7.07 8.72
CA LEU A 19 -9.10 7.80 7.49
C LEU A 19 -8.90 9.31 7.67
N THR A 20 -9.30 9.89 8.80
CA THR A 20 -9.03 11.30 9.11
C THR A 20 -7.54 11.61 9.11
N ARG A 21 -6.71 10.71 9.66
CA ARG A 21 -5.24 10.89 9.63
C ARG A 21 -4.68 10.84 8.22
N ILE A 22 -5.21 9.97 7.36
CA ILE A 22 -4.84 9.88 5.95
C ILE A 22 -5.23 11.17 5.23
N MET A 23 -6.46 11.66 5.43
CA MET A 23 -6.93 12.93 4.86
C MET A 23 -6.00 14.09 5.20
N VAL A 24 -5.63 14.25 6.48
CA VAL A 24 -4.74 15.35 6.90
C VAL A 24 -3.33 15.20 6.32
N ARG A 25 -2.80 13.97 6.24
CA ARG A 25 -1.42 13.74 5.79
C ARG A 25 -1.27 13.87 4.28
N HIS A 26 -2.29 13.48 3.53
CA HIS A 26 -2.24 13.35 2.07
C HIS A 26 -3.19 14.33 1.36
N ASP A 27 -3.67 15.35 2.09
CA ASP A 27 -4.54 16.42 1.61
C ASP A 27 -5.81 15.91 0.89
N CYS A 28 -6.38 14.80 1.38
CA CYS A 28 -7.62 14.27 0.81
C CYS A 28 -8.82 15.08 1.34
N SER A 29 -9.66 15.55 0.43
CA SER A 29 -10.83 16.38 0.71
C SER A 29 -12.02 15.61 1.28
N SER A 30 -12.02 14.28 1.16
CA SER A 30 -13.13 13.43 1.62
C SER A 30 -12.67 12.04 2.09
N TYR A 31 -13.54 11.35 2.82
CA TYR A 31 -13.32 9.95 3.18
C TYR A 31 -13.24 9.04 1.94
N ALA A 32 -14.02 9.32 0.89
CA ALA A 32 -13.96 8.56 -0.34
C ALA A 32 -12.57 8.66 -1.00
N GLU A 33 -12.00 9.87 -1.02
CA GLU A 33 -10.67 10.12 -1.55
C GLU A 33 -9.56 9.49 -0.68
N ALA A 34 -9.70 9.55 0.66
CA ALA A 34 -8.77 8.88 1.57
C ALA A 34 -8.84 7.34 1.47
N ILE A 35 -10.03 6.77 1.25
CA ILE A 35 -10.21 5.34 0.99
C ILE A 35 -9.54 4.96 -0.33
N LYS A 36 -9.76 5.75 -1.38
CA LYS A 36 -9.11 5.54 -2.68
C LYS A 36 -7.60 5.60 -2.56
N TYR A 37 -7.06 6.63 -1.90
CA TYR A 37 -5.64 6.76 -1.63
C TYR A 37 -5.09 5.56 -0.86
N ALA A 38 -5.77 5.13 0.21
CA ALA A 38 -5.35 3.98 0.99
C ALA A 38 -5.34 2.68 0.17
N ALA A 39 -6.35 2.47 -0.68
CA ALA A 39 -6.42 1.31 -1.57
C ALA A 39 -5.29 1.34 -2.61
N ASP A 40 -5.11 2.48 -3.28
CA ASP A 40 -4.07 2.66 -4.30
C ASP A 40 -2.67 2.49 -3.69
N THR A 41 -2.44 3.02 -2.48
CA THR A 41 -1.14 2.88 -1.79
C THR A 41 -0.89 1.48 -1.24
N THR A 42 -1.95 0.78 -0.79
CA THR A 42 -1.81 -0.62 -0.38
C THR A 42 -1.45 -1.49 -1.58
N LEU A 43 -2.07 -1.23 -2.74
CA LEU A 43 -1.75 -1.90 -4.00
C LEU A 43 -0.30 -1.60 -4.44
N ILE A 44 0.14 -0.34 -4.34
CA ILE A 44 1.53 0.04 -4.61
C ILE A 44 2.49 -0.67 -3.64
N GLN A 45 2.15 -0.81 -2.36
CA GLN A 45 2.98 -1.53 -1.39
C GLN A 45 3.03 -3.04 -1.61
N GLU A 46 2.00 -3.66 -2.21
CA GLU A 46 2.06 -5.06 -2.61
C GLU A 46 2.98 -5.28 -3.83
N ASP A 47 3.08 -4.29 -4.72
CA ASP A 47 3.92 -4.33 -5.92
C ASP A 47 5.34 -3.72 -5.73
N GLU A 48 5.58 -2.98 -4.64
CA GLU A 48 6.85 -2.32 -4.38
C GLU A 48 7.77 -3.22 -3.56
N ILE A 49 8.82 -3.73 -4.20
CA ILE A 49 9.92 -4.38 -3.49
C ILE A 49 10.59 -3.35 -2.56
N THR A 50 10.65 -3.63 -1.26
CA THR A 50 11.37 -2.74 -0.35
C THR A 50 12.87 -2.79 -0.67
N ILE A 51 13.61 -1.72 -0.35
CA ILE A 51 15.09 -1.70 -0.52
C ILE A 51 15.74 -2.90 0.18
N ARG A 52 15.19 -3.33 1.32
CA ARG A 52 15.70 -4.49 2.06
C ARG A 52 15.48 -5.81 1.28
N GLU A 53 14.29 -6.02 0.74
CA GLU A 53 13.98 -7.18 -0.08
C GLU A 53 14.79 -7.18 -1.37
N LEU A 54 15.02 -6.01 -1.97
CA LEU A 54 15.90 -5.87 -3.13
C LEU A 54 17.34 -6.25 -2.80
N VAL A 55 17.89 -5.75 -1.68
CA VAL A 55 19.24 -6.12 -1.22
C VAL A 55 19.35 -7.62 -0.99
N GLN A 56 18.31 -8.24 -0.42
CA GLN A 56 18.29 -9.67 -0.15
C GLN A 56 18.21 -10.50 -1.44
N LEU A 57 17.35 -10.12 -2.38
CA LEU A 57 17.27 -10.74 -3.71
C LEU A 57 18.57 -10.59 -4.50
N LEU A 58 19.24 -9.44 -4.40
CA LEU A 58 20.54 -9.23 -5.02
C LEU A 58 21.64 -10.08 -4.35
N ALA A 59 21.60 -10.25 -3.04
CA ALA A 59 22.55 -11.12 -2.32
C ALA A 59 22.36 -12.59 -2.73
N GLU A 60 21.12 -13.10 -2.74
CA GLU A 60 20.81 -14.46 -3.17
C GLU A 60 21.28 -14.73 -4.61
N ARG A 61 21.14 -13.75 -5.51
CA ARG A 61 21.65 -13.85 -6.89
C ARG A 61 23.16 -13.82 -7.01
N VAL A 62 23.85 -13.10 -6.12
CA VAL A 62 25.32 -13.07 -6.11
C VAL A 62 25.86 -14.41 -5.62
N ASP A 63 25.25 -15.01 -4.60
CA ASP A 63 25.63 -16.33 -4.09
C ASP A 63 25.39 -17.43 -5.14
N GLU A 64 24.26 -17.39 -5.88
CA GLU A 64 24.00 -18.31 -7.01
C GLU A 64 25.04 -18.17 -8.15
N VAL A 65 25.50 -16.95 -8.42
CA VAL A 65 26.52 -16.70 -9.45
C VAL A 65 27.89 -17.22 -9.00
N ASP A 66 28.25 -17.04 -7.73
CA ASP A 66 29.54 -17.51 -7.18
C ASP A 66 29.68 -19.04 -7.23
N GLU A 67 28.60 -19.79 -6.97
CA GLU A 67 28.60 -21.25 -7.14
C GLU A 67 28.69 -21.70 -8.62
N SER A 68 28.10 -20.93 -9.55
CA SER A 68 28.15 -21.24 -10.98
C SER A 68 29.49 -20.92 -11.67
N VAL A 69 30.32 -20.06 -11.07
CA VAL A 69 31.66 -19.71 -11.57
C VAL A 69 32.72 -20.72 -11.10
N LEU A 70 32.40 -21.57 -10.12
CA LEU A 70 33.29 -22.59 -9.56
C LEU A 70 33.07 -24.01 -10.12
N GLN A 71 32.15 -24.20 -11.09
CA GLN A 71 32.01 -25.45 -11.87
C GLN A 71 32.68 -25.36 -13.25
#